data_AF-A0A5C8LQP2-F1
#
_entry.id   AF-A0A5C8LQP2-F1
#
_cell.length_a   1.000
_cell.length_b   1.000
_cell.length_c   1.000
_cell.angle_alpha   90.00
_cell.angle_beta   90.00
_cell.angle_gamma   90.00
#
_symmetry.space_group_name_H-M   'P 1'
#
loop_
_entity.id
_entity.type
_entity.pdbx_description
1 polymer ?
#
loop_
_entity_poly.entity_id
_entity_poly.type
_entity_poly.pdbx_seq_one_letter_code
_entity_poly.pdbx_strand_id
1 'polypeptide(L)'
;MAFATVCFAFTSCSSDDDGNTSSSCEICTVTFEGATSTTTYCDNEDGTYTTTLEDGTETTQDIPGDVSFDEFIASQEQLGDCEKA
;
A
#
# COMPACT_ATOMS: atom_id res chain seq x y z
N MET A 1 15.77 22.12 15.53
CA MET A 1 15.68 20.83 14.80
C MET A 1 14.61 20.03 15.51
N ALA A 2 13.35 20.42 15.27
CA ALA A 2 12.22 19.70 15.82
C ALA A 2 12.08 18.44 14.99
N PHE A 3 12.48 17.31 15.54
CA PHE A 3 11.91 16.03 15.15
C PHE A 3 10.43 16.15 15.49
N ALA A 4 9.65 16.70 14.57
CA ALA A 4 8.22 16.55 14.61
C ALA A 4 8.01 15.04 14.57
N THR A 5 7.61 14.49 15.71
CA THR A 5 6.87 13.25 15.81
C THR A 5 5.81 13.33 14.72
N VAL A 6 6.15 12.84 13.54
CA VAL A 6 5.22 12.50 12.48
C VAL A 6 4.27 11.54 13.17
N CYS A 7 3.03 11.99 13.27
CA CYS A 7 1.97 11.36 14.01
C CYS A 7 1.96 9.83 13.76
N PHE A 8 2.39 9.04 14.74
CA PHE A 8 1.81 7.71 15.01
C PHE A 8 0.40 7.88 15.63
N ALA A 9 -0.34 8.86 15.15
CA ALA A 9 -1.71 9.14 15.53
C ALA A 9 -2.49 9.16 14.24
N PHE A 10 -3.03 7.98 13.90
CA PHE A 10 -4.33 7.77 13.26
C PHE A 10 -4.88 9.03 12.58
N THR A 11 -4.18 9.51 11.56
CA THR A 11 -4.60 10.68 10.79
C THR A 11 -5.44 10.11 9.68
N SER A 12 -6.72 9.96 10.02
CA SER A 12 -7.82 10.35 9.14
C SER A 12 -7.58 10.12 7.64
N CYS A 13 -7.75 8.88 7.18
CA CYS A 13 -8.33 8.69 5.85
C CYS A 13 -9.83 9.01 6.02
N SER A 14 -10.19 10.24 5.65
CA SER A 14 -11.59 10.67 5.70
C SER A 14 -12.34 9.93 4.60
N SER A 15 -13.29 9.09 5.00
CA SER A 15 -14.46 8.67 4.23
C SER A 15 -14.45 8.98 2.73
N ASP A 16 -13.89 8.09 1.93
CA ASP A 16 -14.46 7.76 0.62
C ASP A 16 -14.54 6.23 0.56
N ASP A 17 -15.79 5.76 0.50
CA ASP A 17 -16.17 4.37 0.28
C ASP A 17 -16.04 4.14 -1.22
N ASP A 18 -14.85 3.80 -1.69
CA ASP A 18 -14.65 3.28 -3.04
C ASP A 18 -14.20 1.84 -2.91
N GLY A 19 -15.15 0.97 -3.27
CA GLY A 19 -15.16 -0.43 -2.93
C GLY A 19 -13.82 -1.13 -3.12
N ASN A 20 -13.53 -1.98 -2.14
CA ASN A 20 -12.85 -3.25 -2.36
C ASN A 20 -13.57 -4.01 -3.49
N THR A 21 -13.34 -3.56 -4.72
CA THR A 21 -13.37 -4.37 -5.90
C THR A 21 -11.91 -4.73 -6.01
N SER A 22 -11.60 -5.96 -5.61
CA SER A 22 -10.29 -6.59 -5.72
C SER A 22 -9.90 -6.63 -7.19
N SER A 23 -9.46 -5.48 -7.72
CA SER A 23 -8.51 -5.48 -8.81
C SER A 23 -7.32 -6.20 -8.22
N SER A 24 -6.89 -7.28 -8.85
CA SER A 24 -5.77 -8.11 -8.38
C SER A 24 -4.46 -7.34 -8.23
N CYS A 25 -4.42 -6.02 -8.47
CA CYS A 25 -3.28 -5.13 -8.39
C CYS A 25 -3.67 -3.71 -7.94
N GLU A 26 -2.89 -3.13 -7.04
CA GLU A 26 -2.99 -1.81 -6.46
C GLU A 26 -1.65 -1.08 -6.63
N ILE A 27 -1.67 0.19 -7.04
CA ILE A 27 -0.47 1.02 -7.20
C ILE A 27 -0.40 1.99 -6.03
N CYS A 28 0.58 1.80 -5.15
CA CYS A 28 0.87 2.69 -4.04
C CYS A 28 2.00 3.66 -4.38
N THR A 29 1.72 4.95 -4.28
CA THR A 29 2.70 6.02 -4.43
C THR A 29 2.95 6.68 -3.08
N VAL A 30 4.19 6.62 -2.63
CA VAL A 30 4.66 7.22 -1.37
C VAL A 30 5.53 8.42 -1.70
N THR A 31 5.18 9.60 -1.17
CA THR A 31 6.01 10.80 -1.30
C THR A 31 6.64 11.14 0.04
N PHE A 32 7.97 11.08 0.11
CA PHE A 32 8.74 11.42 1.31
C PHE A 32 9.80 12.47 1.01
N GLU A 33 9.80 13.58 1.75
CA GLU A 33 10.77 14.69 1.61
C GLU A 33 10.96 15.22 0.16
N GLY A 34 9.92 15.14 -0.68
CA GLY A 34 9.96 15.58 -2.07
C GLY A 34 10.46 14.53 -3.07
N ALA A 35 10.78 13.32 -2.62
CA ALA A 35 10.98 12.15 -3.48
C ALA A 35 9.68 11.34 -3.52
N THR A 36 9.22 11.02 -4.73
CA THR A 36 8.06 10.16 -4.95
C THR A 36 8.56 8.78 -5.36
N SER A 37 7.99 7.74 -4.76
CA SER A 37 8.26 6.35 -5.08
C SER A 37 6.96 5.61 -5.33
N THR A 38 6.88 4.94 -6.47
CA THR A 38 5.71 4.16 -6.88
C THR A 38 6.01 2.68 -6.71
N THR A 39 5.06 1.94 -6.14
CA THR A 39 5.16 0.51 -5.88
C THR A 39 3.81 -0.12 -6.14
N THR A 40 3.77 -1.10 -7.03
CA THR A 40 2.55 -1.87 -7.31
C THR A 40 2.52 -3.11 -6.44
N TYR A 41 1.37 -3.45 -5.88
CA TYR A 41 1.12 -4.64 -5.11
C TYR A 41 0.03 -5.43 -5.81
N CYS A 42 0.26 -6.70 -6.13
CA CYS A 42 -0.70 -7.56 -6.79
C CYS A 42 -0.99 -8.80 -5.95
N ASP A 43 -2.26 -9.12 -5.71
CA ASP A 43 -2.66 -10.38 -5.11
C ASP A 43 -2.54 -11.52 -6.11
N ASN A 44 -1.98 -12.66 -5.67
CA ASN A 44 -1.87 -13.86 -6.49
C ASN A 44 -2.99 -14.88 -6.21
N GLU A 45 -3.99 -14.55 -5.38
CA GLU A 45 -5.09 -15.43 -4.94
C GLU A 45 -4.66 -16.75 -4.26
N ASP A 46 -3.35 -16.97 -4.08
CA ASP A 46 -2.73 -18.14 -3.44
C ASP A 46 -2.27 -17.85 -1.98
N GLY A 47 -2.67 -16.70 -1.41
CA GLY A 47 -2.20 -16.22 -0.10
C GLY A 47 -0.86 -15.50 -0.13
N THR A 48 -0.40 -15.13 -1.32
CA THR A 48 0.84 -14.35 -1.54
C THR A 48 0.53 -13.14 -2.40
N TYR A 49 1.36 -12.11 -2.29
CA TYR A 49 1.27 -10.89 -3.10
C TYR A 49 2.60 -10.59 -3.78
N THR A 50 2.55 -10.02 -4.98
CA THR A 50 3.70 -9.58 -5.77
C THR A 50 3.85 -8.08 -5.68
N THR A 51 5.00 -7.61 -5.23
CA THR A 51 5.34 -6.19 -5.17
C THR A 51 6.25 -5.82 -6.34
N THR A 52 5.85 -4.88 -7.18
CA THR A 52 6.61 -4.36 -8.31
C THR A 52 7.08 -2.94 -8.01
N LEU A 53 8.38 -2.76 -7.91
CA LEU A 53 9.02 -1.46 -7.70
C LEU A 53 9.07 -0.66 -9.03
N GLU A 54 9.26 0.66 -8.95
CA GLU A 54 9.49 1.51 -10.13
C GLU A 54 10.64 1.08 -11.03
N ASP A 55 11.62 0.34 -10.50
CA ASP A 55 12.75 -0.21 -11.27
C ASP A 55 12.35 -1.45 -12.11
N GLY A 56 11.09 -1.89 -12.02
CA GLY A 56 10.59 -3.12 -12.66
C GLY A 56 10.97 -4.39 -11.92
N THR A 57 11.52 -4.27 -10.71
CA THR A 57 11.84 -5.41 -9.84
C THR A 57 10.56 -5.90 -9.18
N GLU A 58 10.21 -7.17 -9.44
CA GLU A 58 9.07 -7.85 -8.85
C GLU A 58 9.53 -8.76 -7.70
N THR A 59 8.82 -8.73 -6.58
CA THR A 59 9.11 -9.55 -5.40
C THR A 59 7.82 -10.12 -4.84
N THR A 60 7.71 -11.45 -4.84
CA THR A 60 6.57 -12.15 -4.23
C THR A 60 6.82 -12.39 -2.75
N GLN A 61 5.84 -12.02 -1.93
CA GLN A 61 5.87 -12.15 -0.47
C GLN A 61 4.59 -12.80 0.03
N ASP A 62 4.70 -13.51 1.15
CA ASP A 62 3.58 -14.23 1.76
C ASP A 62 2.74 -13.26 2.58
N ILE A 63 1.41 -13.32 2.41
CA ILE A 63 0.49 -12.58 3.26
C ILE A 63 0.37 -13.37 4.56
N PRO A 64 0.57 -12.75 5.74
CA PRO A 64 0.34 -13.45 7.01
C PRO A 64 -1.08 -14.01 7.03
N GLY A 65 -1.26 -15.30 7.30
CA GLY A 65 -2.55 -16.00 7.11
C GLY A 65 -3.74 -15.51 7.95
N ASP A 66 -3.56 -14.49 8.80
CA ASP A 66 -4.60 -13.82 9.57
C ASP A 66 -5.02 -12.45 8.98
N VAL A 67 -4.41 -12.01 7.87
CA VAL A 67 -4.76 -10.75 7.19
C VAL A 67 -5.05 -10.99 5.71
N SER A 68 -6.02 -10.27 5.15
CA SER A 68 -6.33 -10.31 3.73
C SER A 68 -5.42 -9.33 2.95
N PHE A 69 -5.26 -9.54 1.65
CA PHE A 69 -4.54 -8.58 0.79
C PHE A 69 -5.11 -7.16 0.93
N ASP A 70 -6.43 -7.02 0.97
CA ASP A 70 -7.09 -5.72 1.17
C ASP A 70 -6.72 -5.05 2.50
N GLU A 71 -6.63 -5.82 3.60
CA GLU A 71 -6.21 -5.29 4.91
C GLU A 71 -4.73 -4.87 4.90
N PHE A 72 -3.91 -5.60 4.14
CA PHE A 72 -2.52 -5.24 3.91
C PHE A 72 -2.40 -3.94 3.11
N ILE A 73 -3.14 -3.78 2.00
CA ILE A 73 -3.12 -2.54 1.20
C ILE A 73 -3.69 -1.36 1.98
N ALA A 74 -4.77 -1.55 2.74
CA ALA A 74 -5.30 -0.53 3.64
C ALA A 74 -4.27 -0.07 4.70
N SER A 75 -3.28 -0.92 5.00
CA SER A 75 -2.15 -0.55 5.86
C SER A 75 -1.10 0.28 5.10
N GLN A 76 -0.90 0.02 3.81
CA GLN A 76 0.02 0.78 2.94
C GLN A 76 -0.55 2.15 2.54
N GLU A 77 -1.87 2.28 2.41
CA GLU A 77 -2.59 3.56 2.22
C GLU A 77 -2.37 4.56 3.36
N GLN A 78 -1.97 4.08 4.55
CA GLN A 78 -1.62 4.97 5.66
C GLN A 78 -0.23 5.62 5.48
N LEU A 79 0.60 5.05 4.62
CA LEU A 79 1.96 5.51 4.34
C LEU A 79 2.04 6.33 3.05
N GLY A 80 1.13 6.13 2.10
CA GLY A 80 1.03 6.85 0.82
C GLY A 80 -0.33 6.71 0.15
N ASP A 81 -0.48 7.24 -1.06
CA ASP A 81 -1.70 7.12 -1.86
C ASP A 81 -1.67 5.78 -2.61
N CYS A 82 -2.55 4.83 -2.29
CA CYS A 82 -2.76 3.65 -3.12
C CYS A 82 -4.01 3.83 -3.97
N GLU A 83 -3.87 3.66 -5.28
CA GLU A 83 -4.99 3.66 -6.22
C GLU A 83 -4.97 2.36 -7.04
N LYS A 84 -6.12 1.98 -7.58
CA LYS A 84 -6.29 0.81 -8.44
C LYS A 84 -5.31 0.87 -9.63
N ALA A 85 -4.65 -0.26 -9.93
CA ALA A 85 -3.75 -0.39 -11.08
C ALA A 85 -4.47 -0.34 -12.45
#